data_AF-A0A1S8Y9Y1-F1
#
_entry.id   AF-A0A1S8Y9Y1-F1
#
_cell.length_a   1.000
_cell.length_b   1.000
_cell.length_c   1.000
_cell.angle_alpha   90.00
_cell.angle_beta   90.00
_cell.angle_gamma   90.00
#
_symmetry.space_group_name_H-M   'P 1'
#
loop_
_entity.id
_entity.type
_entity.pdbx_description
1 polymer ?
#
loop_
_entity_poly.entity_id
_entity_poly.type
_entity_poly.pdbx_seq_one_letter_code
_entity_poly.pdbx_strand_id
1 'polypeptide(L)'
;MAFNDIEYHAVLKEVEQFVESIRPPVHARNEFDIVFCIKDQTIEIAEERPVWQGKPGEKCLILSARISYVRSQKVWRLFWMRGNMKWELYEEIPTLEAALNAIRADTHGCFFG
;
A
#
# COMPACT_ATOMS: atom_id res chain seq x y z
N MET A 1 16.33 11.09 -3.54
CA MET A 1 15.56 12.28 -3.99
C MET A 1 14.11 12.02 -3.66
N ALA A 2 13.33 13.01 -3.23
CA ALA A 2 11.90 12.87 -3.03
C ALA A 2 11.13 13.03 -4.36
N PHE A 3 9.82 12.78 -4.38
CA PHE A 3 8.96 13.31 -5.43
C PHE A 3 8.96 14.84 -5.41
N ASN A 4 8.83 15.46 -6.60
CA ASN A 4 8.55 16.89 -6.69
C ASN A 4 7.08 17.14 -6.35
N ASP A 5 6.67 18.36 -5.99
CA ASP A 5 5.29 18.64 -5.55
C ASP A 5 4.22 18.16 -6.54
N ILE A 6 4.43 18.38 -7.84
CA ILE A 6 3.51 17.96 -8.90
C ILE A 6 3.40 16.43 -8.98
N GLU A 7 4.53 15.73 -8.91
CA GLU A 7 4.55 14.27 -8.96
C GLU A 7 3.92 13.68 -7.69
N TYR A 8 4.21 14.26 -6.53
CA TYR A 8 3.62 13.87 -5.27
C TYR A 8 2.10 13.98 -5.32
N HIS A 9 1.55 15.11 -5.79
CA HIS A 9 0.10 15.28 -5.91
C HIS A 9 -0.53 14.34 -6.94
N ALA A 10 0.16 14.05 -8.04
CA ALA A 10 -0.32 13.08 -9.03
C ALA A 10 -0.39 11.66 -8.45
N VAL A 11 0.70 11.20 -7.82
CA VAL A 11 0.79 9.90 -7.14
C VAL A 11 -0.24 9.82 -6.02
N LEU A 12 -0.34 10.85 -5.18
CA LEU A 12 -1.30 10.93 -4.08
C LEU A 12 -2.72 10.70 -4.60
N LYS A 13 -3.13 11.44 -5.63
CA LYS A 13 -4.47 11.32 -6.21
C LYS A 13 -4.74 9.90 -6.73
N GLU A 14 -3.77 9.28 -7.39
CA GLU A 14 -3.91 7.93 -7.94
C GLU A 14 -4.03 6.87 -6.84
N VAL A 15 -3.20 6.97 -5.81
CA VAL A 15 -3.25 6.09 -4.63
C VAL A 15 -4.54 6.30 -3.84
N GLU A 16 -5.00 7.53 -3.66
CA GLU A 16 -6.27 7.84 -2.99
C GLU A 16 -7.45 7.19 -3.71
N GLN A 17 -7.53 7.35 -5.02
CA GLN A 17 -8.59 6.72 -5.84
C GLN A 17 -8.56 5.19 -5.73
N PHE A 18 -7.36 4.60 -5.72
CA PHE A 18 -7.20 3.17 -5.51
C PHE A 18 -7.69 2.73 -4.13
N VAL A 19 -7.23 3.39 -3.07
CA VAL A 19 -7.61 3.06 -1.69
C VAL A 19 -9.11 3.28 -1.46
N GLU A 20 -9.72 4.29 -2.08
CA GLU A 20 -11.18 4.46 -2.08
C GLU A 20 -11.92 3.31 -2.76
N SER A 21 -11.36 2.75 -3.84
CA SER A 21 -11.99 1.65 -4.57
C SER A 21 -12.00 0.32 -3.81
N ILE A 22 -11.01 0.11 -2.93
CA ILE A 22 -10.88 -1.10 -2.09
C ILE A 22 -11.39 -0.88 -0.67
N ARG A 23 -11.69 0.37 -0.29
CA ARG A 23 -12.05 0.70 1.10
C ARG A 23 -13.34 -0.02 1.49
N PRO A 24 -13.36 -0.68 2.67
CA PRO A 24 -14.56 -1.31 3.17
C PRO A 24 -15.66 -0.27 3.47
N PRO A 25 -16.93 -0.72 3.50
CA PRO A 25 -18.07 0.15 3.78
C PRO A 25 -17.96 0.79 5.17
N VAL A 26 -18.57 1.97 5.33
CA VAL A 26 -18.41 2.84 6.51
C VAL A 26 -18.62 2.12 7.84
N HIS A 27 -19.53 1.14 7.90
CA HIS A 27 -19.80 0.36 9.11
C HIS A 27 -18.66 -0.58 9.50
N ALA A 28 -17.86 -1.07 8.53
CA ALA A 28 -16.72 -1.96 8.76
C ALA A 28 -15.41 -1.20 9.01
N ARG A 29 -15.34 0.10 8.70
CA ARG A 29 -14.13 0.94 8.90
C ARG A 29 -13.64 1.01 10.35
N ASN A 30 -14.52 0.75 11.31
CA ASN A 30 -14.13 0.74 12.71
C ASN A 30 -13.35 -0.53 13.09
N GLU A 31 -13.54 -1.61 12.34
CA GLU A 31 -12.89 -2.91 12.54
C GLU A 31 -11.76 -3.15 11.54
N PHE A 32 -11.82 -2.54 10.36
CA PHE A 32 -10.85 -2.73 9.30
C PHE A 32 -10.83 -1.50 8.40
N ASP A 33 -9.68 -0.84 8.27
CA ASP A 33 -9.49 0.23 7.28
C ASP A 33 -8.17 0.04 6.53
N ILE A 34 -8.10 0.60 5.33
CA ILE A 34 -6.90 0.54 4.50
C ILE A 34 -6.31 1.94 4.48
N VAL A 35 -5.09 2.04 4.98
CA VAL A 35 -4.34 3.30 5.05
C VAL A 35 -3.12 3.20 4.15
N PHE A 36 -2.65 4.36 3.71
CA PHE A 36 -1.43 4.44 2.92
C PHE A 36 -0.56 5.61 3.41
N CYS A 37 0.73 5.51 3.18
CA CYS A 37 1.70 6.53 3.51
C CYS A 37 2.66 6.69 2.33
N ILE A 38 2.91 7.93 1.92
CA ILE A 38 3.89 8.25 0.88
C ILE A 38 5.08 8.92 1.56
N LYS A 39 6.25 8.30 1.48
CA LYS A 39 7.52 8.83 1.99
C LYS A 39 8.53 8.89 0.86
N ASP A 40 8.97 10.10 0.52
CA ASP A 40 9.90 10.39 -0.56
C ASP A 40 9.45 9.87 -1.93
N GLN A 41 9.81 8.63 -2.26
CA GLN A 41 9.48 7.92 -3.50
C GLN A 41 8.89 6.54 -3.22
N THR A 42 8.51 6.28 -1.97
CA THR A 42 8.00 5.00 -1.51
C THR A 42 6.58 5.18 -1.00
N ILE A 43 5.68 4.38 -1.52
CA ILE A 43 4.27 4.29 -1.14
C ILE A 43 4.14 3.02 -0.32
N GLU A 44 3.66 3.13 0.90
CA GLU A 44 3.39 2.01 1.79
C GLU A 44 1.88 1.91 1.98
N ILE A 45 1.31 0.74 1.72
CA ILE A 45 -0.10 0.45 1.97
C ILE A 45 -0.15 -0.50 3.15
N ALA A 46 -0.97 -0.16 4.12
CA ALA A 46 -1.14 -0.91 5.34
C ALA A 46 -2.61 -1.08 5.68
N GLU A 47 -2.89 -2.15 6.39
CA GLU A 47 -4.19 -2.46 6.93
C GLU A 47 -4.22 -2.04 8.39
N GLU A 48 -5.10 -1.10 8.72
CA GLU A 48 -5.37 -0.69 10.08
C GLU A 48 -6.45 -1.59 10.67
N ARG A 49 -6.08 -2.36 11.70
CA ARG A 49 -6.97 -3.30 12.37
C ARG A 49 -6.87 -3.13 13.90
N PRO A 50 -7.92 -3.38 14.68
CA PRO A 50 -7.83 -3.43 16.14
C PRO A 50 -6.93 -4.59 16.56
N VAL A 51 -6.09 -4.36 17.57
CA VAL A 51 -5.21 -5.41 18.09
C VAL A 51 -6.05 -6.51 18.73
N TRP A 52 -5.79 -7.77 18.35
CA TRP A 52 -6.42 -8.92 18.98
C TRP A 52 -6.10 -8.95 20.48
N GLN A 53 -7.13 -8.89 21.33
CA GLN A 53 -7.02 -8.75 22.80
C GLN A 53 -6.31 -7.46 23.28
N GLY A 54 -6.16 -6.44 22.43
CA GLY A 54 -5.64 -5.13 22.81
C GLY A 54 -6.62 -4.33 23.66
N LYS A 55 -6.18 -3.16 24.14
CA LYS A 55 -7.07 -2.22 24.83
C LYS A 55 -8.14 -1.70 23.85
N PRO A 56 -9.35 -1.36 24.32
CA PRO A 56 -10.36 -0.72 23.47
C PRO A 56 -9.78 0.54 22.80
N GLY A 57 -9.77 0.56 21.47
CA GLY A 57 -9.21 1.65 20.67
C GLY A 57 -7.73 1.47 20.26
N GLU A 58 -7.07 0.41 20.70
CA GLU A 58 -5.70 0.08 20.27
C GLU A 58 -5.73 -0.54 18.87
N LYS A 59 -5.11 0.15 17.92
CA LYS A 59 -5.01 -0.27 16.52
C LYS A 59 -3.57 -0.60 16.17
N CYS A 60 -3.38 -1.62 15.35
CA CYS A 60 -2.11 -1.93 14.71
C CYS A 60 -2.19 -1.68 13.21
N LEU A 61 -1.04 -1.31 12.65
CA LEU A 61 -0.85 -1.18 11.21
C LEU A 61 -0.09 -2.42 10.72
N ILE A 62 -0.74 -3.17 9.84
CA ILE A 62 -0.14 -4.33 9.19
C ILE A 62 0.30 -3.87 7.81
N LEU A 63 1.61 -3.77 7.59
CA LEU A 63 2.16 -3.38 6.29
C LEU A 63 1.92 -4.50 5.28
N SER A 64 1.15 -4.22 4.24
CA SER A 64 0.71 -5.22 3.26
C SER A 64 1.49 -5.09 1.95
N ALA A 65 1.61 -3.87 1.42
CA ALA A 65 2.32 -3.61 0.18
C ALA A 65 3.25 -2.41 0.32
N ARG A 66 4.39 -2.46 -0.37
CA ARG A 66 5.29 -1.31 -0.50
C ARG A 66 5.66 -1.16 -1.96
N ILE A 67 5.43 0.02 -2.52
CA ILE A 67 5.80 0.38 -3.88
C ILE A 67 6.91 1.43 -3.80
N SER A 68 8.04 1.22 -4.47
CA SER A 68 9.12 2.20 -4.51
C SER A 68 9.45 2.60 -5.94
N TYR A 69 9.51 3.90 -6.22
CA TYR A 69 9.86 4.39 -7.55
C TYR A 69 11.38 4.53 -7.70
N VAL A 70 11.94 3.90 -8.73
CA VAL A 70 13.36 3.96 -9.07
C VAL A 70 13.56 4.89 -10.27
N ARG A 71 13.81 6.17 -10.01
CA ARG A 71 14.00 7.19 -11.07
C ARG A 71 15.07 6.85 -12.11
N SER A 72 16.17 6.21 -11.70
CA SER A 72 17.28 5.86 -12.59
C SER A 72 16.86 4.87 -13.68
N GLN A 73 15.91 3.98 -13.36
CA GLN A 73 15.39 2.96 -14.26
C GLN A 73 14.00 3.32 -14.81
N LYS A 74 13.34 4.34 -14.24
CA LYS A 74 11.94 4.73 -14.53
C LYS A 74 10.97 3.55 -14.33
N VAL A 75 11.20 2.78 -13.28
CA VAL A 75 10.36 1.62 -12.91
C VAL A 75 9.87 1.74 -11.47
N TRP A 76 8.71 1.16 -11.21
CA TRP A 76 8.12 0.98 -9.90
C TRP A 76 8.39 -0.43 -9.41
N ARG A 77 9.00 -0.55 -8.23
CA ARG A 77 9.25 -1.83 -7.59
C ARG A 77 8.14 -2.11 -6.59
N LEU A 78 7.37 -3.14 -6.84
CA LEU A 78 6.35 -3.63 -5.91
C LEU A 78 6.99 -4.66 -4.99
N PHE A 79 6.84 -4.46 -3.69
CA PHE A 79 7.29 -5.36 -2.64
C PHE A 79 6.09 -5.82 -1.82
N TRP A 80 6.16 -7.05 -1.35
CA TRP A 80 5.19 -7.66 -0.45
C TRP A 80 5.87 -8.07 0.86
N MET A 81 5.11 -8.06 1.95
CA MET A 81 5.61 -8.46 3.27
C MET A 81 5.41 -9.97 3.43
N ARG A 82 6.51 -10.73 3.43
CA ARG A 82 6.42 -12.19 3.62
C ARG A 82 6.23 -12.53 5.10
N GLY A 83 5.69 -13.71 5.41
CA GLY A 83 5.44 -14.16 6.80
C GLY A 83 6.67 -14.21 7.72
N ASN A 84 7.89 -14.05 7.17
CA ASN A 84 9.13 -13.85 7.93
C ASN A 84 9.40 -12.37 8.29
N MET A 85 8.44 -11.47 8.07
CA MET A 85 8.52 -10.02 8.23
C MET A 85 9.60 -9.34 7.37
N LYS A 86 9.97 -9.96 6.24
CA LYS A 86 10.91 -9.38 5.28
C LYS A 86 10.15 -8.94 4.02
N TRP A 87 10.58 -7.79 3.50
CA TRP A 87 10.13 -7.30 2.20
C TRP A 87 10.80 -8.10 1.09
N GLU A 88 10.00 -8.75 0.26
CA GLU A 88 10.47 -9.40 -0.96
C GLU A 88 9.95 -8.65 -2.18
N LEU A 89 10.78 -8.54 -3.21
CA LEU A 89 10.38 -7.94 -4.48
C LEU A 89 9.36 -8.87 -5.13
N TYR A 90 8.17 -8.35 -5.38
CA TYR A 90 7.11 -9.02 -6.10
C TYR A 90 7.34 -8.87 -7.61
N GLU A 91 7.39 -7.63 -8.09
CA GLU A 91 7.55 -7.34 -9.52
C GLU A 91 8.09 -5.93 -9.76
N GLU A 92 8.78 -5.72 -10.89
CA GLU A 92 9.17 -4.40 -11.39
C GLU A 92 8.22 -4.00 -12.52
N ILE A 93 7.46 -2.92 -12.30
CA ILE A 93 6.36 -2.51 -13.15
C ILE A 93 6.64 -1.09 -13.67
N PRO A 94 6.39 -0.79 -14.95
CA PRO A 94 6.73 0.52 -15.52
C PRO A 94 5.80 1.66 -15.04
N THR A 95 4.57 1.36 -14.60
CA THR A 95 3.56 2.36 -14.21
C THR A 95 3.00 2.10 -12.81
N LEU A 96 2.59 3.18 -12.13
CA LEU A 96 1.98 3.10 -10.81
C LEU A 96 0.63 2.38 -10.87
N GLU A 97 -0.23 2.74 -11.83
CA GLU A 97 -1.53 2.10 -12.05
C GLU A 97 -1.42 0.57 -12.17
N ALA A 98 -0.43 0.06 -12.91
CA ALA A 98 -0.23 -1.38 -13.03
C ALA A 98 0.23 -2.02 -11.72
N ALA A 99 1.03 -1.32 -10.90
CA ALA A 99 1.40 -1.80 -9.57
C ALA A 99 0.19 -1.85 -8.62
N LEU A 100 -0.68 -0.84 -8.66
CA LEU A 100 -1.92 -0.81 -7.90
C LEU A 100 -2.88 -1.91 -8.36
N ASN A 101 -3.02 -2.11 -9.66
CA ASN A 101 -3.83 -3.21 -10.22
C ASN A 101 -3.29 -4.58 -9.83
N ALA A 102 -1.96 -4.77 -9.78
CA ALA A 102 -1.36 -6.02 -9.30
C ALA A 102 -1.71 -6.29 -7.82
N ILE A 103 -1.66 -5.26 -6.98
CA ILE A 103 -2.08 -5.35 -5.57
C ILE A 103 -3.57 -5.70 -5.45
N ARG A 104 -4.44 -5.13 -6.30
CA ARG A 104 -5.89 -5.44 -6.30
C ARG A 104 -6.21 -6.82 -6.86
N ALA A 105 -5.52 -7.25 -7.90
CA ALA A 105 -5.71 -8.57 -8.48
C ALA A 105 -5.33 -9.66 -7.47
N ASP A 106 -4.33 -9.37 -6.64
CA ASP A 106 -3.78 -10.25 -5.60
C ASP A 106 -3.74 -11.72 -6.02
N THR A 107 -3.23 -11.97 -7.23
CA THR A 107 -3.29 -13.28 -7.88
C THR A 107 -2.66 -14.39 -7.04
N HIS A 108 -1.74 -14.03 -6.14
CA HIS A 108 -1.02 -14.95 -5.26
C HIS A 108 -1.48 -14.90 -3.79
N GLY A 109 -2.45 -14.06 -3.43
CA GLY A 109 -2.89 -13.87 -2.04
C GLY A 109 -1.77 -13.33 -1.14
N CYS A 110 -0.92 -12.47 -1.70
CA CYS A 110 0.29 -11.93 -1.09
C CYS A 110 0.07 -10.59 -0.38
N PHE A 111 -1.02 -9.88 -0.69
CA PHE A 111 -1.25 -8.52 -0.20
C PHE A 111 -2.38 -8.43 0.81
N PHE A 112 -3.60 -8.87 0.45
CA PHE A 112 -4.77 -8.76 1.32
C PHE A 112 -5.22 -10.15 1.75
N GLY A 113 -5.04 -10.45 3.03
CA GLY A 113 -5.35 -11.75 3.66
C GLY A 113 -6.13 -11.61 4.96
#